data_AF-A0A6N2UKY8-F1
#
_entry.id   AF-A0A6N2UKY8-F1
#
_cell.length_a   1.000
_cell.length_b   1.000
_cell.length_c   1.000
_cell.angle_alpha   90.00
_cell.angle_beta   90.00
_cell.angle_gamma   90.00
#
_symmetry.space_group_name_H-M   'P 1'
#
loop_
_entity.id
_entity.type
_entity.pdbx_description
1 polymer ?
#
loop_
_entity_poly.entity_id
_entity_poly.type
_entity_poly.pdbx_seq_one_letter_code
_entity_poly.pdbx_strand_id
1 'polypeptide(L)'
;MNLSNTQLFRGLEEAEITSLLGCLNATTRSFQKGEVILSEGNTTENIGILLSGLAVISCNDIWGNTSILGHVAPGSVFAEVYACIPGEPMLVTVSAAEDTSILFMNVGRVLATCTNACPFHTRLVRNLLTVCAHRNLQLSQRIQHTSSKSIRGRLMSYFSECAKRAGSNSFLIPYNRQQLADYLNVDRSTMCNELSKMQKDGIIEYSKNQFLLKDSLMFQ
;
A
#
# COMPACT_ATOMS: atom_id res chain seq x y z
N MET A 1 2.08 20.64 0.08
CA MET A 1 0.91 19.73 -0.04
C MET A 1 -0.24 20.30 0.77
N ASN A 2 -1.48 20.32 0.26
CA ASN A 2 -2.65 20.64 1.09
C ASN A 2 -3.14 19.35 1.77
N LEU A 3 -3.20 19.34 3.11
CA LEU A 3 -3.59 18.17 3.90
C LEU A 3 -5.04 17.76 3.66
N SER A 4 -5.95 18.70 3.38
CA SER A 4 -7.37 18.43 3.13
C SER A 4 -7.62 17.51 1.93
N ASN A 5 -6.66 17.44 1.00
CA ASN A 5 -6.71 16.56 -0.18
C ASN A 5 -6.23 15.13 0.11
N THR A 6 -5.67 14.86 1.29
CA THR A 6 -5.22 13.52 1.67
C THR A 6 -6.41 12.67 2.10
N GLN A 7 -6.29 11.34 1.96
CA GLN A 7 -7.37 10.42 2.36
C GLN A 7 -7.72 10.55 3.84
N LEU A 8 -6.72 10.80 4.69
CA LEU A 8 -6.92 10.88 6.13
C LEU A 8 -7.73 12.12 6.55
N PHE A 9 -7.49 13.27 5.91
CA PHE A 9 -8.18 14.52 6.24
C PHE A 9 -9.33 14.87 5.28
N ARG A 10 -9.75 13.93 4.43
CA ARG A 10 -10.80 14.18 3.45
C ARG A 10 -12.09 14.68 4.11
N GLY A 11 -12.56 15.83 3.63
CA GLY A 11 -13.81 16.46 4.09
C GLY A 11 -13.70 17.13 5.46
N LEU A 12 -12.49 17.48 5.89
CA LEU A 12 -12.22 18.39 7.00
C LEU A 12 -11.77 19.74 6.45
N GLU A 13 -12.22 20.81 7.09
CA GLU A 13 -11.80 22.18 6.79
C GLU A 13 -10.41 22.47 7.38
N GLU A 14 -9.70 23.46 6.83
CA GLU A 14 -8.33 23.77 7.27
C GLU A 14 -8.26 24.12 8.76
N ALA A 15 -9.23 24.85 9.30
CA ALA A 15 -9.32 25.17 10.73
C ALA A 15 -9.48 23.91 11.61
N GLU A 16 -10.29 22.94 11.15
CA GLU A 16 -10.47 21.66 11.84
C GLU A 16 -9.19 20.83 11.82
N ILE A 17 -8.50 20.81 10.67
CA ILE A 17 -7.20 20.14 10.53
C ILE A 17 -6.19 20.76 11.49
N THR A 18 -6.07 22.09 11.55
CA THR A 18 -5.15 22.76 12.48
C THR A 18 -5.45 22.38 13.93
N SER A 19 -6.72 22.33 14.34
CA SER A 19 -7.09 21.89 15.68
C SER A 19 -6.73 20.42 15.94
N LEU A 20 -6.96 19.53 14.96
CA LEU A 20 -6.56 18.12 15.06
C LEU A 20 -5.06 17.96 15.24
N LEU A 21 -4.26 18.69 14.46
CA LEU A 21 -2.80 18.63 14.55
C LEU A 21 -2.33 18.97 15.97
N GLY A 22 -2.96 19.95 16.62
CA GLY A 22 -2.70 20.26 18.03
C GLY A 22 -3.09 19.11 18.97
N CYS A 23 -4.30 18.56 18.84
CA CYS A 23 -4.77 17.46 19.68
C CYS A 23 -3.89 16.21 19.58
N LEU A 24 -3.38 15.91 18.38
CA LEU A 24 -2.62 14.70 18.08
C LEU A 24 -1.10 14.86 18.26
N ASN A 25 -0.67 16.00 18.81
CA ASN A 25 0.74 16.34 19.00
C ASN A 25 1.53 16.17 17.69
N ALA A 26 0.98 16.72 16.61
CA ALA A 26 1.54 16.52 15.29
C ALA A 26 2.91 17.19 15.16
N THR A 27 3.89 16.47 14.64
CA THR A 27 5.25 16.99 14.43
C THR A 27 5.71 16.69 13.03
N THR A 28 6.29 17.69 12.36
CA THR A 28 6.92 17.50 11.05
C THR A 28 8.39 17.20 11.25
N ARG A 29 8.90 16.16 10.59
CA ARG A 29 10.32 15.80 10.58
C ARG A 29 10.79 15.61 9.15
N SER A 30 12.04 15.96 8.90
CA SER A 30 12.70 15.77 7.61
C SER A 30 13.78 14.71 7.75
N PHE A 31 13.96 13.94 6.69
CA PHE A 31 14.93 12.85 6.61
C PHE A 31 15.68 12.94 5.28
N GLN A 32 17.00 12.76 5.33
CA GLN A 32 17.83 12.66 4.13
C GLN A 32 17.69 11.29 3.49
N LYS A 33 17.98 11.21 2.19
CA LYS A 33 18.05 9.93 1.48
C LYS A 33 18.89 8.89 2.24
N GLY A 34 18.31 7.71 2.48
CA GLY A 34 18.94 6.59 3.16
C GLY A 34 18.72 6.56 4.67
N GLU A 35 18.20 7.63 5.28
CA GLU A 35 17.92 7.63 6.72
C GLU A 35 16.74 6.73 7.07
N VAL A 36 16.87 6.05 8.22
CA VAL A 36 15.80 5.23 8.79
C VAL A 36 14.80 6.14 9.48
N ILE A 37 13.54 6.02 9.09
CA ILE A 37 12.41 6.77 9.62
C ILE A 37 11.80 6.03 10.81
N LEU A 38 11.55 4.73 10.65
CA LEU A 38 11.07 3.82 11.70
C LEU A 38 11.78 2.48 11.54
N SER A 39 12.18 1.87 12.64
CA SER A 39 12.97 0.63 12.64
C SER A 39 12.12 -0.58 13.00
N GLU A 40 12.44 -1.72 12.40
CA GLU A 40 11.97 -3.03 12.86
C GLU A 40 12.30 -3.26 14.34
N GLY A 41 11.41 -3.94 15.06
CA GLY A 41 11.51 -4.23 16.49
C GLY A 41 11.10 -3.08 17.41
N ASN A 42 11.05 -1.84 16.92
CA ASN A 42 10.57 -0.71 17.69
C ASN A 42 9.03 -0.68 17.71
N THR A 43 8.47 -0.10 18.77
CA THR A 43 7.04 0.22 18.84
C THR A 43 6.81 1.68 18.43
N THR A 44 5.62 2.00 17.93
CA THR A 44 5.21 3.37 17.63
C THR A 44 3.75 3.56 18.00
N GLU A 45 3.41 4.75 18.50
CA GLU A 45 2.01 5.23 18.61
C GLU A 45 1.70 6.28 17.53
N ASN A 46 2.68 6.62 16.72
CA ASN A 46 2.56 7.65 15.69
C ASN A 46 2.31 7.01 14.33
N ILE A 47 1.28 7.51 13.65
CA ILE A 47 1.16 7.36 12.21
C ILE A 47 1.99 8.43 11.51
N GLY A 48 2.49 8.13 10.32
CA GLY A 48 3.16 9.09 9.47
C GLY A 48 2.35 9.41 8.22
N ILE A 49 2.36 10.66 7.78
CA ILE A 49 1.91 11.09 6.45
C ILE A 49 3.11 11.65 5.72
N LEU A 50 3.41 11.10 4.56
CA LEU A 50 4.49 11.61 3.73
C LEU A 50 4.04 12.91 3.05
N LEU A 51 4.70 14.03 3.32
CA LEU A 51 4.35 15.35 2.77
C LEU A 51 5.03 15.61 1.42
N SER A 52 6.29 15.18 1.30
CA SER A 52 7.12 15.27 0.11
C SER A 52 8.21 14.19 0.14
N GLY A 53 8.73 13.81 -1.03
CA GLY A 53 9.76 12.79 -1.17
C GLY A 53 9.17 11.39 -1.46
N LEU A 54 9.90 10.36 -1.03
CA LEU A 54 9.55 8.95 -1.20
C LEU A 54 10.15 8.15 -0.05
N ALA A 55 9.33 7.32 0.61
CA ALA A 55 9.83 6.34 1.57
C ALA A 55 9.59 4.91 1.08
N VAL A 56 10.40 3.98 1.58
CA VAL A 56 10.33 2.55 1.26
C VAL A 56 10.05 1.78 2.54
N ILE A 57 9.15 0.80 2.45
CA ILE A 57 8.88 -0.17 3.51
C ILE A 57 9.59 -1.46 3.12
N SER A 58 10.47 -1.94 3.99
CA SER A 58 11.25 -3.16 3.78
C SER A 58 11.22 -4.08 5.00
N CYS A 59 11.36 -5.37 4.75
CA CYS A 59 11.54 -6.39 5.79
C CYS A 59 12.88 -7.07 5.54
N ASN A 60 13.66 -7.25 6.59
CA ASN A 60 14.92 -7.98 6.52
C ASN A 60 14.68 -9.41 7.03
N ASP A 61 15.29 -10.39 6.38
CA ASP A 61 15.36 -11.73 6.95
C ASP A 61 16.62 -11.89 7.82
N ILE A 62 16.66 -12.99 8.57
CA ILE A 62 17.78 -13.31 9.47
C ILE A 62 19.09 -13.58 8.73
N TRP A 63 19.05 -13.76 7.41
CA TRP A 63 20.22 -14.01 6.56
C TRP A 63 20.75 -12.73 5.91
N GLY A 64 20.14 -11.57 6.21
CA GLY A 64 20.56 -10.26 5.71
C GLY A 64 19.98 -9.89 4.35
N ASN A 65 18.99 -10.63 3.83
CA ASN A 65 18.29 -10.22 2.61
C ASN A 65 17.21 -9.19 2.95
N THR A 66 17.15 -8.13 2.15
CA THR A 66 16.12 -7.09 2.27
C THR A 66 15.07 -7.27 1.19
N SER A 67 13.81 -7.47 1.60
CA SER A 67 12.65 -7.50 0.71
C SER A 67 11.90 -6.18 0.78
N ILE A 68 11.70 -5.52 -0.37
CA ILE A 68 10.86 -4.32 -0.46
C ILE A 68 9.39 -4.74 -0.48
N LEU A 69 8.63 -4.27 0.50
CA LEU A 69 7.20 -4.58 0.64
C LEU A 69 6.31 -3.53 -0.04
N GLY A 70 6.80 -2.29 -0.13
CA GLY A 70 6.08 -1.22 -0.80
C GLY A 70 6.77 0.14 -0.70
N HIS A 71 6.15 1.13 -1.34
CA HIS A 71 6.57 2.52 -1.32
C HIS A 71 5.49 3.40 -0.69
N VAL A 72 5.91 4.47 -0.03
CA VAL A 72 5.03 5.50 0.53
C VAL A 72 5.21 6.77 -0.28
N ALA A 73 4.18 7.15 -1.03
CA ALA A 73 4.16 8.35 -1.84
C ALA A 73 3.52 9.53 -1.08
N PRO A 74 3.73 10.79 -1.51
CA PRO A 74 3.12 11.96 -0.87
C PRO A 74 1.60 11.82 -0.69
N GLY A 75 1.12 12.17 0.50
CA GLY A 75 -0.29 12.08 0.92
C GLY A 75 -0.71 10.71 1.44
N SER A 76 0.18 9.71 1.36
CA SER A 76 -0.07 8.37 1.90
C SER A 76 0.22 8.34 3.40
N VAL A 77 -0.64 7.63 4.14
CA VAL A 77 -0.43 7.28 5.54
C VAL A 77 0.49 6.06 5.62
N PHE A 78 1.29 5.90 6.67
CA PHE A 78 2.00 4.67 6.97
C PHE A 78 2.13 4.44 8.48
N ALA A 79 2.58 3.24 8.86
CA ALA A 79 2.68 2.75 10.23
C ALA A 79 1.34 2.63 10.98
N GLU A 80 0.20 2.83 10.32
CA GLU A 80 -1.12 2.80 10.96
C GLU A 80 -1.48 1.45 11.58
N VAL A 81 -1.06 0.35 10.97
CA VAL A 81 -1.29 -1.00 11.51
C VAL A 81 -0.56 -1.26 12.82
N TYR A 82 0.60 -0.61 13.04
CA TYR A 82 1.37 -0.73 14.28
C TYR A 82 0.92 0.33 15.30
N ALA A 83 0.74 1.58 14.87
CA ALA A 83 0.34 2.68 15.73
C ALA A 83 -1.05 2.47 16.38
N CYS A 84 -1.95 1.75 15.71
CA CYS A 84 -3.28 1.43 16.24
C CYS A 84 -3.31 0.21 17.17
N ILE A 85 -2.19 -0.52 17.32
CA ILE A 85 -2.08 -1.69 18.21
C ILE A 85 -0.98 -1.39 19.24
N PRO A 86 -1.35 -0.81 20.40
CA PRO A 86 -0.37 -0.38 21.39
C PRO A 86 0.58 -1.51 21.81
N GLY A 87 1.88 -1.24 21.73
CA GLY A 87 2.94 -2.17 22.12
C GLY A 87 3.33 -3.19 21.06
N GLU A 88 2.69 -3.25 19.89
CA GLU A 88 3.07 -4.15 18.81
C GLU A 88 4.40 -3.71 18.18
N PRO A 89 5.45 -4.55 18.22
CA PRO A 89 6.72 -4.26 17.55
C PRO A 89 6.56 -4.25 16.03
N MET A 90 7.22 -3.31 15.36
CA MET A 90 7.23 -3.25 13.91
C MET A 90 7.97 -4.45 13.31
N LEU A 91 7.37 -5.10 12.30
CA LEU A 91 7.99 -6.19 11.53
C LEU A 91 8.75 -5.68 10.29
N VAL A 92 8.80 -4.36 10.12
CA VAL A 92 9.30 -3.70 8.93
C VAL A 92 10.11 -2.48 9.34
N THR A 93 11.07 -2.12 8.49
CA THR A 93 11.78 -0.85 8.54
C THR A 93 11.21 0.09 7.48
N VAL A 94 11.07 1.37 7.82
CA VAL A 94 10.70 2.44 6.89
C VAL A 94 11.90 3.36 6.73
N SER A 95 12.36 3.57 5.50
CA SER A 95 13.52 4.41 5.20
C SER A 95 13.23 5.40 4.09
N ALA A 96 13.89 6.56 4.12
CA ALA A 96 13.80 7.57 3.09
C ALA A 96 14.54 7.11 1.82
N ALA A 97 13.84 7.02 0.69
CA ALA A 97 14.45 6.68 -0.60
C ALA A 97 15.00 7.91 -1.34
N GLU A 98 14.52 9.10 -0.96
CA GLU A 98 15.01 10.42 -1.31
C GLU A 98 14.76 11.38 -0.13
N ASP A 99 15.21 12.63 -0.22
CA ASP A 99 14.96 13.62 0.83
C ASP A 99 13.45 13.78 1.06
N THR A 100 13.03 13.48 2.28
CA THR A 100 11.62 13.22 2.62
C THR A 100 11.18 14.06 3.80
N SER A 101 9.97 14.60 3.74
CA SER A 101 9.33 15.30 4.87
C SER A 101 8.06 14.56 5.29
N ILE A 102 7.89 14.36 6.60
CA ILE A 102 6.85 13.51 7.17
C ILE A 102 6.17 14.24 8.32
N LEU A 103 4.84 14.24 8.31
CA LEU A 103 4.01 14.63 9.43
C LEU A 103 3.70 13.40 10.28
N PHE A 104 4.20 13.37 11.51
CA PHE A 104 3.85 12.35 12.51
C PHE A 104 2.71 12.83 13.39
N MET A 105 1.81 11.92 13.75
CA MET A 105 0.68 12.20 14.65
C MET A 105 0.45 11.01 15.57
N ASN A 106 0.27 11.26 16.87
CA ASN A 106 -0.01 10.22 17.83
C ASN A 106 -1.48 9.79 17.69
N VAL A 107 -1.69 8.59 17.13
CA VAL A 107 -3.03 8.06 16.90
C VAL A 107 -3.66 7.50 18.18
N GLY A 108 -2.84 7.12 19.17
CA GLY A 108 -3.31 6.74 20.51
C GLY A 108 -4.18 7.82 21.14
N ARG A 109 -3.88 9.10 20.87
CA ARG A 109 -4.70 10.25 21.29
C ARG A 109 -6.01 10.41 20.53
N VAL A 110 -6.13 9.87 19.32
CA VAL A 110 -7.39 9.85 18.56
C VAL A 110 -8.36 8.85 19.20
N LEU A 111 -7.84 7.71 19.68
CA LEU A 111 -8.61 6.62 20.27
C LEU A 111 -9.07 6.93 21.71
N ALA A 112 -8.43 7.87 22.38
CA ALA A 112 -8.85 8.39 23.67
C ALA A 112 -9.98 9.43 23.52
N THR A 113 -10.79 9.61 24.57
CA THR A 113 -11.81 10.66 24.61
C THR A 113 -11.14 12.02 24.47
N CYS A 114 -11.47 12.75 23.40
CA CYS A 114 -11.00 14.11 23.22
C CYS A 114 -11.60 14.99 24.32
N THR A 115 -10.74 15.59 25.14
CA THR A 115 -11.15 16.49 26.23
C THR A 115 -11.94 17.71 25.74
N ASN A 116 -11.77 18.07 24.46
CA ASN A 116 -12.44 19.21 23.84
C ASN A 116 -13.75 18.84 23.11
N ALA A 117 -14.21 17.58 23.22
CA ALA A 117 -15.43 17.07 22.58
C ALA A 117 -15.53 17.40 21.07
N CYS A 118 -14.38 17.43 20.38
CA CYS A 118 -14.27 17.88 19.01
C CYS A 118 -15.05 16.96 18.04
N PRO A 119 -16.04 17.47 17.27
CA PRO A 119 -16.84 16.65 16.36
C PRO A 119 -16.02 16.06 15.19
N PHE A 120 -14.89 16.69 14.86
CA PHE A 120 -14.01 16.29 13.77
C PHE A 120 -13.09 15.09 14.11
N HIS A 121 -12.95 14.68 15.37
CA HIS A 121 -12.22 13.45 15.72
C HIS A 121 -12.91 12.20 15.15
N THR A 122 -14.24 12.14 15.26
CA THR A 122 -15.01 11.02 14.69
C THR A 122 -14.84 10.92 13.18
N ARG A 123 -14.74 12.06 12.49
CA ARG A 123 -14.46 12.11 11.04
C ARG A 123 -13.07 11.55 10.74
N LEU A 124 -12.06 11.94 11.50
CA LEU A 124 -10.70 11.43 11.35
C LEU A 124 -10.64 9.91 11.60
N VAL A 125 -11.27 9.41 12.66
CA VAL A 125 -11.36 7.96 12.95
C VAL A 125 -12.00 7.22 11.78
N ARG A 126 -13.11 7.74 11.25
CA ARG A 126 -13.77 7.12 10.09
C ARG A 126 -12.87 7.10 8.85
N ASN A 127 -12.15 8.18 8.60
CA ASN A 127 -11.22 8.26 7.48
C ASN A 127 -10.05 7.28 7.67
N LEU A 128 -9.49 7.18 8.88
CA LEU A 128 -8.46 6.20 9.23
C LEU A 128 -8.95 4.76 9.02
N LEU A 129 -10.15 4.43 9.52
CA LEU A 129 -10.77 3.12 9.30
C LEU A 129 -10.94 2.82 7.80
N THR A 130 -11.32 3.82 7.02
CA THR A 130 -11.44 3.69 5.56
C THR A 130 -10.09 3.39 4.91
N VAL A 131 -9.02 4.07 5.34
CA VAL A 131 -7.65 3.80 4.88
C VAL A 131 -7.22 2.37 5.23
N CYS A 132 -7.43 1.93 6.47
CA CYS A 132 -7.12 0.57 6.91
C CYS A 132 -7.92 -0.48 6.14
N ALA A 133 -9.23 -0.25 5.91
CA ALA A 133 -10.09 -1.16 5.15
C ALA A 133 -9.63 -1.29 3.69
N HIS A 134 -9.24 -0.19 3.03
CA HIS A 134 -8.70 -0.22 1.67
C HIS A 134 -7.39 -1.03 1.61
N ARG A 135 -6.49 -0.82 2.57
CA ARG A 135 -5.24 -1.61 2.66
C ARG A 135 -5.51 -3.09 2.89
N ASN A 136 -6.44 -3.43 3.77
CA ASN A 136 -6.82 -4.82 4.02
C ASN A 136 -7.43 -5.49 2.79
N LEU A 137 -8.27 -4.77 2.04
CA LEU A 137 -8.83 -5.27 0.78
C LEU A 137 -7.74 -5.51 -0.27
N GLN A 138 -6.79 -4.58 -0.42
CA GLN A 138 -5.65 -4.73 -1.32
C GLN A 138 -4.78 -5.95 -0.94
N LEU A 139 -4.53 -6.14 0.36
CA LEU A 139 -3.80 -7.31 0.87
C LEU A 139 -4.56 -8.61 0.57
N SER A 140 -5.87 -8.63 0.83
CA SER A 140 -6.74 -9.78 0.57
C SER A 140 -6.76 -10.15 -0.91
N GLN A 141 -6.85 -9.17 -1.81
CA GLN A 141 -6.74 -9.37 -3.26
C GLN A 141 -5.38 -9.96 -3.65
N ARG A 142 -4.29 -9.41 -3.11
CA ARG A 142 -2.95 -9.95 -3.37
C ARG A 142 -2.84 -11.41 -2.93
N ILE A 143 -3.36 -11.77 -1.76
CA ILE A 143 -3.39 -13.16 -1.27
C ILE A 143 -4.14 -14.07 -2.24
N GLN A 144 -5.30 -13.65 -2.74
CA GLN A 144 -6.07 -14.43 -3.72
C GLN A 144 -5.26 -14.72 -4.99
N HIS A 145 -4.49 -13.74 -5.47
CA HIS A 145 -3.65 -13.90 -6.65
C HIS A 145 -2.38 -14.70 -6.40
N THR A 146 -1.84 -14.71 -5.18
CA THR A 146 -0.64 -15.49 -4.84
C THR A 146 -0.93 -16.90 -4.30
N SER A 147 -2.20 -17.21 -4.01
CA SER A 147 -2.63 -18.49 -3.43
C SER A 147 -2.40 -19.72 -4.32
N SER A 148 -2.42 -19.54 -5.64
CA SER A 148 -2.21 -20.65 -6.57
C SER A 148 -0.77 -21.17 -6.50
N LYS A 149 -0.61 -22.51 -6.54
CA LYS A 149 0.69 -23.17 -6.57
C LYS A 149 1.42 -23.04 -7.92
N SER A 150 0.71 -22.67 -9.00
CA SER A 150 1.30 -22.50 -10.32
C SER A 150 1.32 -21.03 -10.76
N ILE A 151 2.36 -20.63 -11.48
CA ILE A 151 2.50 -19.28 -12.03
C ILE A 151 1.31 -18.94 -12.95
N ARG A 152 0.88 -19.89 -13.79
CA ARG A 152 -0.29 -19.75 -14.65
C ARG A 152 -1.56 -19.46 -13.85
N GLY A 153 -1.79 -20.18 -12.75
CA GLY A 153 -2.96 -19.95 -11.90
C GLY A 153 -2.95 -18.57 -11.23
N ARG A 154 -1.77 -18.10 -10.79
CA ARG A 154 -1.61 -16.75 -10.24
C ARG A 154 -1.90 -15.66 -11.28
N LEU A 155 -1.35 -15.81 -12.48
CA LEU A 155 -1.61 -14.93 -13.62
C LEU A 155 -3.09 -14.90 -13.99
N MET A 156 -3.73 -16.06 -14.13
CA MET A 156 -5.14 -16.14 -14.48
C MET A 156 -6.06 -15.54 -13.41
N SER A 157 -5.75 -15.75 -12.14
CA SER A 157 -6.48 -15.12 -11.02
C SER A 157 -6.41 -13.59 -11.13
N TYR A 158 -5.21 -13.05 -11.36
CA TYR A 158 -5.01 -11.61 -11.51
C TYR A 158 -5.69 -11.03 -12.77
N PHE A 159 -5.56 -11.70 -13.91
CA PHE A 159 -6.19 -11.28 -15.16
C PHE A 159 -7.72 -11.34 -15.11
N SER A 160 -8.29 -12.34 -14.43
CA SER A 160 -9.73 -12.41 -14.20
C SER A 160 -10.24 -11.20 -13.41
N GLU A 161 -9.50 -10.76 -12.40
CA GLU A 161 -9.85 -9.54 -11.66
C GLU A 161 -9.75 -8.29 -12.54
N CYS A 162 -8.67 -8.15 -13.32
CA CYS A 162 -8.50 -7.02 -14.23
C CYS A 162 -9.63 -6.93 -15.26
N ALA A 163 -10.03 -8.07 -15.85
CA ALA A 163 -11.13 -8.14 -16.80
C ALA A 163 -12.48 -7.76 -16.16
N LYS A 164 -12.76 -8.25 -14.95
CA LYS A 164 -13.96 -7.88 -14.18
C LYS A 164 -14.01 -6.39 -13.87
N ARG A 165 -12.88 -5.79 -13.46
CA ARG A 165 -12.79 -4.34 -13.18
C ARG A 165 -12.95 -3.50 -14.44
N ALA A 166 -12.39 -3.94 -15.56
CA ALA A 166 -12.53 -3.26 -16.85
C ALA A 166 -13.90 -3.46 -17.51
N GLY A 167 -14.69 -4.46 -17.06
CA GLY A 167 -15.92 -4.88 -17.73
C GLY A 167 -15.68 -5.45 -19.13
N SER A 168 -14.46 -5.93 -19.40
CA SER A 168 -13.98 -6.32 -20.73
C SER A 168 -12.85 -7.35 -20.63
N ASN A 169 -12.77 -8.26 -21.60
CA ASN A 169 -11.65 -9.20 -21.71
C ASN A 169 -10.34 -8.53 -22.14
N SER A 170 -10.40 -7.30 -22.66
CA SER A 170 -9.22 -6.46 -22.91
C SER A 170 -9.05 -5.43 -21.82
N PHE A 171 -7.86 -5.38 -21.23
CA PHE A 171 -7.54 -4.50 -20.11
C PHE A 171 -6.06 -4.08 -20.10
N LEU A 172 -5.77 -3.01 -19.36
CA LEU A 172 -4.43 -2.51 -19.09
C LEU A 172 -4.02 -2.87 -17.66
N ILE A 173 -2.78 -3.30 -17.49
CA ILE A 173 -2.17 -3.59 -16.19
C ILE A 173 -1.26 -2.42 -15.80
N PRO A 174 -1.32 -1.92 -14.54
CA PRO A 174 -0.51 -0.78 -14.09
C PRO A 174 0.94 -1.17 -13.73
N TYR A 175 1.42 -2.33 -14.16
CA TYR A 175 2.71 -2.90 -13.79
C TYR A 175 3.56 -3.23 -15.02
N ASN A 176 4.85 -2.93 -14.96
CA ASN A 176 5.82 -3.52 -15.86
C ASN A 176 6.08 -5.01 -15.48
N ARG A 177 6.91 -5.71 -16.27
CA ARG A 177 7.17 -7.15 -16.05
C ARG A 177 7.85 -7.47 -14.72
N GLN A 178 8.73 -6.59 -14.22
CA GLN A 178 9.36 -6.80 -12.92
C GLN A 178 8.33 -6.60 -11.80
N GLN A 179 7.61 -5.47 -11.84
CA GLN A 179 6.58 -5.14 -10.85
C GLN A 179 5.48 -6.20 -10.79
N LEU A 180 5.07 -6.77 -11.92
CA LEU A 180 4.08 -7.85 -11.96
C LEU A 180 4.62 -9.13 -11.32
N ALA A 181 5.89 -9.46 -11.56
CA ALA A 181 6.53 -10.62 -10.94
C ALA A 181 6.61 -10.46 -9.42
N ASP A 182 7.03 -9.28 -8.94
CA ASP A 182 7.07 -8.95 -7.52
C ASP A 182 5.67 -8.97 -6.89
N TYR A 183 4.66 -8.47 -7.61
CA TYR A 183 3.26 -8.48 -7.17
C TYR A 183 2.75 -9.92 -6.98
N LEU A 184 2.99 -10.80 -7.95
CA LEU A 184 2.57 -12.19 -7.94
C LEU A 184 3.52 -13.13 -7.15
N ASN A 185 4.58 -12.58 -6.58
CA ASN A 185 5.61 -13.29 -5.82
C ASN A 185 6.20 -14.48 -6.60
N VAL A 186 6.65 -14.22 -7.83
CA VAL A 186 7.27 -15.21 -8.74
C VAL A 186 8.55 -14.65 -9.34
N ASP A 187 9.44 -15.53 -9.78
CA ASP A 187 10.61 -15.11 -10.57
C ASP A 187 10.18 -14.50 -11.91
N ARG A 188 10.78 -13.35 -12.26
CA ARG A 188 10.47 -12.62 -13.50
C ARG A 188 10.69 -13.46 -14.75
N SER A 189 11.80 -14.20 -14.82
CA SER A 189 12.16 -14.98 -16.02
C SER A 189 11.15 -16.11 -16.24
N THR A 190 10.82 -16.81 -15.16
CA THR A 190 9.85 -17.91 -15.17
C THR A 190 8.44 -17.39 -15.48
N MET A 191 8.05 -16.23 -14.95
CA MET A 191 6.79 -15.57 -15.29
C MET A 191 6.72 -15.18 -16.78
N CYS A 192 7.79 -14.61 -17.34
CA CYS A 192 7.84 -14.24 -18.76
C CYS A 192 7.76 -15.47 -19.68
N ASN A 193 8.40 -16.58 -19.30
CA ASN A 193 8.29 -17.85 -20.00
C ASN A 193 6.85 -18.38 -19.97
N GLU A 194 6.18 -18.31 -18.81
CA GLU A 194 4.79 -18.75 -18.68
C GLU A 194 3.83 -17.87 -19.50
N LEU A 195 4.00 -16.54 -19.50
CA LEU A 195 3.23 -15.63 -20.36
C LEU A 195 3.37 -15.97 -21.85
N SER A 196 4.59 -16.25 -22.29
CA SER A 196 4.87 -16.64 -23.68
C SER A 196 4.21 -17.98 -24.02
N LYS A 197 4.19 -18.92 -23.08
CA LYS A 197 3.49 -20.20 -23.24
C LYS A 197 1.97 -20.00 -23.30
N MET A 198 1.39 -19.21 -22.40
CA MET A 198 -0.04 -18.90 -22.42
C MET A 198 -0.48 -18.21 -23.73
N GLN A 199 0.37 -17.37 -24.32
CA GLN A 199 0.10 -16.76 -25.62
C GLN A 199 0.14 -17.79 -26.76
N LYS A 200 1.14 -18.69 -26.76
CA LYS A 200 1.22 -19.80 -27.73
C LYS A 200 0.04 -20.77 -27.60
N ASP A 201 -0.40 -21.03 -26.37
CA ASP A 201 -1.55 -21.87 -26.04
C ASP A 201 -2.89 -21.19 -26.45
N GLY A 202 -2.85 -19.94 -26.94
CA GLY A 202 -4.05 -19.21 -27.36
C GLY A 202 -4.95 -18.78 -26.21
N ILE A 203 -4.42 -18.72 -24.99
CA ILE A 203 -5.17 -18.33 -23.78
C ILE A 203 -5.25 -16.81 -23.66
N ILE A 204 -4.16 -16.13 -24.01
CA ILE A 204 -4.04 -14.67 -23.94
C ILE A 204 -3.41 -14.11 -25.21
N GLU A 205 -3.66 -12.84 -25.47
CA GLU A 205 -2.82 -11.98 -26.30
C GLU A 205 -2.33 -10.82 -25.47
N TYR A 206 -1.10 -10.37 -25.69
CA TYR A 206 -0.61 -9.18 -25.00
C TYR A 206 0.40 -8.40 -25.83
N SER A 207 0.42 -7.09 -25.60
CA SER A 207 1.44 -6.17 -26.10
C SER A 207 1.75 -5.15 -25.01
N LYS A 208 3.03 -5.11 -24.57
CA LYS A 208 3.47 -4.33 -23.40
C LYS A 208 2.57 -4.60 -22.18
N ASN A 209 1.79 -3.62 -21.74
CA ASN A 209 0.93 -3.73 -20.55
C ASN A 209 -0.54 -3.96 -20.89
N GLN A 210 -0.87 -4.09 -22.18
CA GLN A 210 -2.22 -4.40 -22.65
C GLN A 210 -2.36 -5.90 -22.85
N PHE A 211 -3.44 -6.46 -22.29
CA PHE A 211 -3.76 -7.87 -22.34
C PHE A 211 -5.18 -8.06 -22.90
N LEU A 212 -5.39 -9.19 -23.55
CA LEU A 212 -6.67 -9.69 -24.02
C LEU A 212 -6.79 -11.15 -23.59
N LEU A 213 -7.80 -11.48 -22.80
CA LEU A 213 -8.18 -12.87 -22.52
C LEU A 213 -8.98 -13.42 -23.70
N LYS A 214 -8.60 -14.60 -24.19
CA LYS A 214 -9.38 -15.30 -25.21
C LYS A 214 -10.46 -16.16 -24.55
N ASP A 215 -11.64 -16.21 -25.17
CA ASP A 215 -12.85 -16.86 -24.62
C ASP A 215 -12.76 -18.39 -24.45
N SER A 216 -11.63 -19.03 -24.82
CA SER A 216 -11.43 -20.48 -24.73
C SER A 216 -11.39 -21.05 -23.30
N LEU A 217 -11.59 -20.21 -22.27
CA LEU A 217 -11.59 -20.60 -20.85
C LEU A 217 -12.96 -20.48 -20.13
N MET A 218 -14.04 -20.08 -20.82
CA MET A 218 -15.38 -19.98 -20.18
C MET A 218 -16.18 -21.29 -20.18
N PHE A 219 -15.67 -22.36 -20.79
CA PHE A 219 -16.32 -23.67 -20.82
C PHE A 219 -15.33 -24.80 -20.53
N GLN A 220 -15.02 -25.01 -19.24
CA GLN A 220 -14.70 -26.32 -18.68
C GLN A 220 -14.89 -26.33 -17.16
#